data_AF-A0A1V6DZ09-F1
#
_entry.id   AF-A0A1V6DZ09-F1
#
_cell.length_a   1.000
_cell.length_b   1.000
_cell.length_c   1.000
_cell.angle_alpha   90.00
_cell.angle_beta   90.00
_cell.angle_gamma   90.00
#
_symmetry.space_group_name_H-M   'P 1'
#
loop_
_entity.id
_entity.type
_entity.pdbx_description
1 polymer ?
#
loop_
_entity_poly.entity_id
_entity_poly.type
_entity_poly.pdbx_seq_one_letter_code
_entity_poly.pdbx_strand_id
1 'polypeptide(L)'
;MITSIPSSLPPSCIRRLAVAVCLAGLVHTSTAAPDANPPTISEMLELGVYTEETKGDLDAAMQCYQKVIADSTASQSLAAEALFRLGICQDKKGDLASATASFEKLVRDYPKEKELVASASDYLADGAALLPAPWQDGETLTLDLKLPSGIKIGAASYAVRAAQYDGRPTWQFKSLVFANTISLSTTEVESSSMKPTHAEWIIRGMGQTETTYTGGRAELKAKGLEPRTIELAGVVYDNEESLQLIRRLPLAAGFKKTINVFVAPNGGVIVPVQLEVTGAETIQCAAGTFACHKVLLTLCGTSQTLWYSTDATHTLVKFEAAGVIGELSAIKRSGPDQPTPLHEPTLGYSFVAPAGWLARPGNLAAKYTTFNLADEAGTAVITVSATPQKDFAPEQVASVRAYADHQVAMGKQFTPVFEVHPDSWKETTVGGQPALTCVADHARPPMKNLAVSTYALVDGNAVCITAYVDPENLEALRPNYDALIASYKSK
;
A
#
# COMPACT_ATOMS: atom_id res chain seq x y z
N MET A 1 -26.35 48.96 -49.80
CA MET A 1 -25.73 49.42 -48.55
C MET A 1 -25.08 48.21 -47.90
N ILE A 2 -23.92 48.19 -47.27
CA ILE A 2 -22.71 49.05 -47.17
C ILE A 2 -21.86 48.31 -46.10
N THR A 3 -20.59 47.97 -46.38
CA THR A 3 -19.54 47.48 -45.42
C THR A 3 -19.81 46.20 -44.59
N SER A 4 -18.82 45.40 -44.14
CA SER A 4 -17.34 45.51 -44.17
C SER A 4 -16.63 44.14 -44.28
N ILE A 5 -15.31 44.19 -44.54
CA ILE A 5 -14.26 43.14 -44.63
C ILE A 5 -12.96 43.82 -44.11
N PRO A 6 -11.88 43.12 -43.64
CA PRO A 6 -11.61 41.68 -43.52
C PRO A 6 -11.78 41.22 -42.03
N SER A 7 -11.20 40.18 -41.42
CA SER A 7 -10.06 39.24 -41.66
C SER A 7 -10.36 37.92 -40.90
N SER A 8 -9.59 36.82 -40.78
CA SER A 8 -8.30 36.26 -41.29
C SER A 8 -8.23 34.82 -40.73
N LEU A 9 -7.63 33.76 -41.30
CA LEU A 9 -6.90 33.46 -42.55
C LEU A 9 -7.23 31.98 -42.94
N PRO A 10 -6.96 31.51 -44.17
CA PRO A 10 -7.51 30.23 -44.68
C PRO A 10 -6.59 29.00 -44.54
N PRO A 11 -7.15 27.77 -44.59
CA PRO A 11 -6.41 26.50 -44.56
C PRO A 11 -6.02 25.97 -45.95
N SER A 12 -5.00 25.08 -46.02
CA SER A 12 -4.63 24.29 -47.21
C SER A 12 -3.64 23.15 -46.84
N CYS A 13 -3.41 22.07 -47.61
CA CYS A 13 -4.28 21.30 -48.51
C CYS A 13 -3.67 19.91 -48.86
N ILE A 14 -4.55 18.93 -49.13
CA ILE A 14 -4.43 17.85 -50.15
C ILE A 14 -3.25 16.82 -50.06
N ARG A 15 -3.64 15.61 -49.62
CA ARG A 15 -3.38 14.25 -50.17
C ARG A 15 -1.98 13.72 -50.56
N ARG A 16 -1.77 12.46 -50.15
CA ARG A 16 -0.81 11.46 -50.64
C ARG A 16 -0.84 11.26 -52.17
N LEU A 17 0.32 10.99 -52.76
CA LEU A 17 0.53 9.84 -53.67
C LEU A 17 1.98 9.34 -53.55
N ALA A 18 2.25 8.12 -54.01
CA ALA A 18 3.58 7.49 -53.94
C ALA A 18 4.18 7.33 -55.36
N VAL A 19 5.49 7.03 -55.43
CA VAL A 19 6.08 6.05 -56.36
C VAL A 19 7.53 5.79 -55.94
N ALA A 20 7.97 4.53 -56.04
CA ALA A 20 9.38 4.16 -55.91
C ALA A 20 10.01 4.00 -57.29
N VAL A 21 11.24 4.47 -57.48
CA VAL A 21 12.04 4.22 -58.69
C VAL A 21 13.38 3.64 -58.27
N CYS A 22 13.60 2.37 -58.60
CA CYS A 22 14.93 1.76 -58.58
C CYS A 22 15.59 1.97 -59.94
N LEU A 23 16.82 2.46 -59.98
CA LEU A 23 17.66 2.44 -61.17
C LEU A 23 19.12 2.30 -60.74
N ALA A 24 19.78 1.24 -61.22
CA ALA A 24 21.15 0.93 -60.85
C ALA A 24 22.15 1.69 -61.73
N GLY A 25 23.23 2.20 -61.14
CA GLY A 25 24.33 2.84 -61.84
C GLY A 25 25.62 2.74 -61.03
N LEU A 26 26.47 1.76 -61.37
CA LEU A 26 27.69 1.48 -60.61
C LEU A 26 28.88 2.28 -61.17
N VAL A 27 29.21 3.41 -60.53
CA VAL A 27 30.48 4.13 -60.76
C VAL A 27 31.10 4.45 -59.40
N HIS A 28 32.39 4.16 -59.24
CA HIS A 28 33.11 4.46 -58.01
C HIS A 28 33.57 5.92 -57.99
N THR A 29 32.98 6.75 -57.13
CA THR A 29 33.53 8.04 -56.73
C THR A 29 33.64 8.09 -55.21
N SER A 30 34.87 8.14 -54.70
CA SER A 30 35.15 8.25 -53.27
C SER A 30 34.82 9.66 -52.76
N THR A 31 33.55 9.93 -52.50
CA THR A 31 33.16 11.06 -51.65
C THR A 31 33.57 10.73 -50.22
N ALA A 32 34.67 11.32 -49.76
CA ALA A 32 34.91 11.41 -48.32
C ALA A 32 33.68 12.06 -47.68
N ALA A 33 33.17 11.47 -46.59
CA ALA A 33 32.21 12.19 -45.77
C ALA A 33 32.86 13.50 -45.29
N PRO A 34 32.13 14.63 -45.22
CA PRO A 34 32.66 15.79 -44.52
C PRO A 34 32.98 15.37 -43.09
N ASP A 35 34.15 15.76 -42.57
CA ASP A 35 34.51 15.48 -41.19
C ASP A 35 33.45 16.08 -40.26
N ALA A 36 32.62 15.20 -39.69
CA ALA A 36 31.67 15.57 -38.67
C ALA A 36 32.48 15.92 -37.42
N ASN A 37 32.79 17.22 -37.27
CA ASN A 37 33.44 17.75 -36.08
C ASN A 37 32.78 17.13 -34.83
N PRO A 38 33.57 16.61 -33.87
CA PRO A 38 33.00 16.05 -32.64
C PRO A 38 32.05 17.07 -32.00
N PRO A 39 30.84 16.67 -31.59
CA PRO A 39 29.88 17.60 -31.01
C PRO A 39 30.50 18.26 -29.79
N THR A 40 30.34 19.58 -29.69
CA THR A 40 30.85 20.37 -28.57
C THR A 40 30.22 19.89 -27.26
N ILE A 41 30.85 20.20 -26.13
CA ILE A 41 30.34 19.79 -24.81
C ILE A 41 28.92 20.33 -24.52
N SER A 42 28.54 21.48 -25.12
CA SER A 42 27.15 21.97 -25.06
C SER A 42 26.20 21.12 -25.91
N GLU A 43 26.56 20.80 -27.16
CA GLU A 43 25.77 19.91 -28.03
C GLU A 43 25.70 18.48 -27.48
N MET A 44 26.69 18.06 -26.69
CA MET A 44 26.71 16.77 -26.02
C MET A 44 25.80 16.73 -24.79
N LEU A 45 25.65 17.84 -24.06
CA LEU A 45 24.63 17.98 -23.03
C LEU A 45 23.22 17.92 -23.66
N GLU A 46 22.97 18.73 -24.70
CA GLU A 46 21.71 18.75 -25.46
C GLU A 46 21.35 17.38 -26.06
N LEU A 47 22.33 16.66 -26.60
CA LEU A 47 22.14 15.28 -27.09
C LEU A 47 21.76 14.31 -25.95
N GLY A 48 22.32 14.52 -24.76
CA GLY A 48 21.92 13.81 -23.54
C GLY A 48 20.46 14.09 -23.18
N VAL A 49 20.07 15.37 -23.09
CA VAL A 49 18.69 15.82 -22.77
C VAL A 49 17.69 15.26 -23.78
N TYR A 50 17.96 15.39 -25.08
CA TYR A 50 17.11 14.84 -26.13
C TYR A 50 16.98 13.30 -26.03
N THR A 51 18.04 12.61 -25.64
CA THR A 51 18.06 11.15 -25.53
C THR A 51 17.37 10.66 -24.24
N GLU A 52 17.46 11.42 -23.15
CA GLU A 52 16.69 11.20 -21.93
C GLU A 52 15.20 11.47 -22.15
N GLU A 53 14.84 12.70 -22.56
CA GLU A 53 13.47 13.22 -22.51
C GLU A 53 12.64 12.87 -23.74
N THR A 54 13.25 12.74 -24.94
CA THR A 54 12.51 12.42 -26.18
C THR A 54 12.60 10.95 -26.58
N LYS A 55 13.68 10.23 -26.22
CA LYS A 55 13.84 8.80 -26.54
C LYS A 55 13.62 7.85 -25.36
N GLY A 56 13.77 8.33 -24.11
CA GLY A 56 13.75 7.46 -22.93
C GLY A 56 14.97 6.54 -22.81
N ASP A 57 16.03 6.75 -23.59
CA ASP A 57 17.25 5.92 -23.58
C ASP A 57 18.22 6.45 -22.51
N LEU A 58 17.94 6.04 -21.27
CA LEU A 58 18.69 6.48 -20.09
C LEU A 58 20.17 6.07 -20.17
N ASP A 59 20.52 4.93 -20.79
CA ASP A 59 21.91 4.49 -20.90
C ASP A 59 22.72 5.34 -21.89
N ALA A 60 22.15 5.70 -23.04
CA ALA A 60 22.80 6.62 -23.97
C ALA A 60 22.85 8.06 -23.43
N ALA A 61 21.83 8.51 -22.69
CA ALA A 61 21.84 9.80 -22.02
C ALA A 61 22.94 9.89 -20.94
N MET A 62 23.04 8.87 -20.06
CA MET A 62 24.08 8.79 -19.04
C MET A 62 25.49 8.83 -19.64
N GLN A 63 25.73 8.18 -20.77
CA GLN A 63 27.01 8.25 -21.49
C GLN A 63 27.33 9.65 -22.03
N CYS A 64 26.33 10.44 -22.40
CA CYS A 64 26.53 11.83 -22.82
C CYS A 64 26.89 12.70 -21.62
N TYR A 65 26.12 12.62 -20.53
CA TYR A 65 26.39 13.38 -19.31
C TYR A 65 27.76 13.04 -18.70
N GLN A 66 28.14 11.76 -18.66
CA GLN A 66 29.46 11.34 -18.17
C GLN A 66 30.63 11.95 -18.95
N LYS A 67 30.48 12.15 -20.26
CA LYS A 67 31.50 12.84 -21.09
C LYS A 67 31.56 14.33 -20.78
N VAL A 68 30.41 15.00 -20.62
CA VAL A 68 30.35 16.42 -20.21
C VAL A 68 31.00 16.64 -18.83
N ILE A 69 30.80 15.72 -17.88
CA ILE A 69 31.41 15.77 -16.54
C ILE A 69 32.92 15.46 -16.55
N ALA A 70 33.40 14.73 -17.56
CA ALA A 70 34.81 14.35 -17.69
C ALA A 70 35.67 15.37 -18.49
N ASP A 71 35.04 16.27 -19.26
CA ASP A 71 35.77 17.23 -20.09
C ASP A 71 36.18 18.48 -19.31
N SER A 72 37.48 18.77 -19.28
CA SER A 72 38.06 19.91 -18.56
C SER A 72 37.76 21.29 -19.19
N THR A 73 37.14 21.34 -20.36
CA THR A 73 36.67 22.56 -21.03
C THR A 73 35.21 22.91 -20.72
N ALA A 74 34.47 22.00 -20.05
CA ALA A 74 33.12 22.25 -19.59
C ALA A 74 33.06 23.44 -18.62
N SER A 75 32.03 24.27 -18.74
CA SER A 75 31.76 25.31 -17.73
C SER A 75 31.25 24.65 -16.44
N GLN A 76 31.42 25.31 -15.28
CA GLN A 76 30.94 24.75 -14.01
C GLN A 76 29.43 24.47 -14.03
N SER A 77 28.64 25.33 -14.69
CA SER A 77 27.19 25.17 -14.81
C SER A 77 26.80 24.00 -15.73
N LEU A 78 27.46 23.85 -16.90
CA LEU A 78 27.23 22.70 -17.80
C LEU A 78 27.59 21.37 -17.12
N ALA A 79 28.71 21.34 -16.38
CA ALA A 79 29.13 20.15 -15.65
C ALA A 79 28.21 19.83 -14.45
N ALA A 80 27.65 20.86 -13.79
CA ALA A 80 26.65 20.68 -12.74
C ALA A 80 25.31 20.17 -13.29
N GLU A 81 24.80 20.72 -14.41
CA GLU A 81 23.56 20.23 -15.03
C GLU A 81 23.72 18.79 -15.52
N ALA A 82 24.83 18.47 -16.20
CA ALA A 82 25.13 17.09 -16.59
C ALA A 82 25.16 16.13 -15.39
N LEU A 83 25.75 16.56 -14.28
CA LEU A 83 25.82 15.76 -13.05
C LEU A 83 24.45 15.59 -12.37
N PHE A 84 23.61 16.62 -12.41
CA PHE A 84 22.21 16.55 -11.93
C PHE A 84 21.40 15.55 -12.76
N ARG A 85 21.45 15.67 -14.09
CA ARG A 85 20.73 14.79 -15.02
C ARG A 85 21.26 13.36 -15.02
N LEU A 86 22.57 13.15 -14.80
CA LEU A 86 23.15 11.84 -14.53
C LEU A 86 22.53 11.22 -13.27
N GLY A 87 22.41 11.98 -12.17
CA GLY A 87 21.73 11.54 -10.95
C GLY A 87 20.25 11.18 -11.18
N ILE A 88 19.52 12.00 -11.95
CA ILE A 88 18.12 11.73 -12.32
C ILE A 88 18.00 10.46 -13.15
N CYS A 89 18.88 10.25 -14.14
CA CYS A 89 18.88 9.01 -14.94
C CYS A 89 19.21 7.77 -14.09
N GLN A 90 20.07 7.90 -13.09
CA GLN A 90 20.38 6.83 -12.14
C GLN A 90 19.20 6.51 -11.21
N ASP A 91 18.50 7.53 -10.67
CA ASP A 91 17.25 7.36 -9.90
C ASP A 91 16.15 6.70 -10.76
N LYS A 92 15.94 7.17 -12.00
CA LYS A 92 15.02 6.56 -12.99
C LYS A 92 15.37 5.11 -13.34
N LYS A 93 16.64 4.70 -13.24
CA LYS A 93 17.10 3.31 -13.39
C LYS A 93 17.10 2.50 -12.08
N GLY A 94 16.74 3.10 -10.95
CA GLY A 94 16.73 2.46 -9.62
C GLY A 94 18.12 2.33 -8.96
N ASP A 95 19.18 2.86 -9.57
CA ASP A 95 20.54 2.88 -9.00
C ASP A 95 20.69 4.08 -8.05
N LEU A 96 20.01 3.97 -6.90
CA LEU A 96 20.03 5.01 -5.86
C LEU A 96 21.43 5.28 -5.30
N ALA A 97 22.34 4.30 -5.35
CA ALA A 97 23.70 4.45 -4.87
C ALA A 97 24.50 5.38 -5.78
N SER A 98 24.46 5.15 -7.09
CA SER A 98 25.10 6.06 -8.05
C SER A 98 24.38 7.41 -8.13
N ALA A 99 23.05 7.43 -8.05
CA ALA A 99 22.27 8.68 -8.02
C ALA A 99 22.67 9.57 -6.83
N THR A 100 22.70 8.99 -5.62
CA THR A 100 23.20 9.64 -4.41
C THR A 100 24.61 10.19 -4.62
N ALA A 101 25.55 9.37 -5.12
CA ALA A 101 26.91 9.81 -5.36
C ALA A 101 27.02 10.98 -6.37
N SER A 102 26.15 11.01 -7.39
CA SER A 102 26.05 12.13 -8.34
C SER A 102 25.52 13.40 -7.69
N PHE A 103 24.43 13.31 -6.90
CA PHE A 103 23.86 14.46 -6.21
C PHE A 103 24.77 14.99 -5.09
N GLU A 104 25.40 14.12 -4.29
CA GLU A 104 26.41 14.52 -3.29
C GLU A 104 27.59 15.23 -3.95
N LYS A 105 28.06 14.71 -5.10
CA LYS A 105 29.11 15.35 -5.89
C LYS A 105 28.67 16.73 -6.36
N LEU A 106 27.40 16.92 -6.76
CA LEU A 106 26.89 18.22 -7.18
C LEU A 106 26.93 19.23 -6.03
N VAL A 107 26.32 18.89 -4.89
CA VAL A 107 26.25 19.77 -3.72
C VAL A 107 27.65 20.16 -3.21
N ARG A 108 28.61 19.22 -3.24
CA ARG A 108 29.99 19.44 -2.78
C ARG A 108 30.87 20.21 -3.76
N ASP A 109 30.84 19.84 -5.04
CA ASP A 109 31.80 20.35 -6.04
C ASP A 109 31.29 21.63 -6.75
N TYR A 110 29.97 21.88 -6.75
CA TYR A 110 29.31 23.01 -7.44
C TYR A 110 28.40 23.89 -6.54
N PRO A 111 28.77 24.24 -5.29
CA PRO A 111 27.89 24.92 -4.31
C PRO A 111 27.44 26.36 -4.67
N LYS A 112 27.77 26.85 -5.87
CA LYS A 112 27.30 28.13 -6.42
C LYS A 112 26.08 27.99 -7.32
N GLU A 113 25.83 26.82 -7.89
CA GLU A 113 24.70 26.53 -8.80
C GLU A 113 23.42 26.30 -7.98
N LYS A 114 22.98 27.34 -7.25
CA LYS A 114 22.07 27.23 -6.10
C LYS A 114 20.78 26.44 -6.35
N GLU A 115 20.21 26.55 -7.54
CA GLU A 115 18.96 25.87 -7.90
C GLU A 115 19.18 24.36 -8.08
N LEU A 116 20.23 23.98 -8.83
CA LEU A 116 20.65 22.58 -8.95
C LEU A 116 21.12 22.00 -7.59
N VAL A 117 21.79 22.79 -6.76
CA VAL A 117 22.21 22.40 -5.40
C VAL A 117 21.00 22.18 -4.49
N ALA A 118 19.96 23.00 -4.59
CA ALA A 118 18.71 22.80 -3.84
C ALA A 118 18.02 21.51 -4.30
N SER A 119 17.75 21.36 -5.60
CA SER A 119 17.09 20.15 -6.11
C SER A 119 17.90 18.88 -5.83
N ALA A 120 19.23 18.90 -5.95
CA ALA A 120 20.08 17.77 -5.58
C ALA A 120 20.01 17.48 -4.06
N SER A 121 19.89 18.50 -3.21
CA SER A 121 19.72 18.32 -1.77
C SER A 121 18.37 17.70 -1.42
N ASP A 122 17.31 18.03 -2.16
CA ASP A 122 16.00 17.37 -2.03
C ASP A 122 16.11 15.88 -2.40
N TYR A 123 16.65 15.54 -3.59
CA TYR A 123 16.91 14.16 -4.00
C TYR A 123 17.79 13.37 -2.99
N LEU A 124 18.71 14.03 -2.28
CA LEU A 124 19.52 13.40 -1.22
C LEU A 124 18.74 13.17 0.08
N ALA A 125 17.90 14.13 0.51
CA ALA A 125 17.00 13.95 1.65
C ALA A 125 16.01 12.80 1.43
N ASP A 126 15.66 12.58 0.15
CA ASP A 126 14.68 11.61 -0.33
C ASP A 126 15.28 10.20 -0.53
N GLY A 127 16.41 10.07 -1.24
CA GLY A 127 16.94 8.77 -1.69
C GLY A 127 18.08 8.17 -0.84
N ALA A 128 18.91 8.99 -0.19
CA ALA A 128 20.22 8.54 0.32
C ALA A 128 20.20 7.85 1.70
N ALA A 129 19.08 7.91 2.42
CA ALA A 129 19.04 7.65 3.87
C ALA A 129 18.34 6.35 4.31
N LEU A 130 17.90 5.50 3.36
CA LEU A 130 17.18 4.27 3.67
C LEU A 130 18.12 3.05 3.64
N LEU A 131 18.14 2.30 4.75
CA LEU A 131 18.69 0.96 4.82
C LEU A 131 18.00 0.02 3.80
N PRO A 132 18.62 -1.13 3.46
CA PRO A 132 17.93 -2.20 2.73
C PRO A 132 16.63 -2.62 3.42
N ALA A 133 15.69 -3.18 2.66
CA ALA A 133 14.44 -3.71 3.20
C ALA A 133 14.72 -4.79 4.27
N PRO A 134 14.34 -4.57 5.55
CA PRO A 134 14.70 -5.46 6.67
C PRO A 134 13.72 -6.63 6.87
N TRP A 135 12.65 -6.66 6.08
CA TRP A 135 11.64 -7.71 6.02
C TRP A 135 11.92 -8.72 4.90
N GLN A 136 11.20 -9.83 4.90
CA GLN A 136 11.19 -10.76 3.77
C GLN A 136 9.81 -10.82 3.10
N ASP A 137 9.76 -11.17 1.82
CA ASP A 137 8.50 -11.49 1.16
C ASP A 137 7.73 -12.56 1.93
N GLY A 138 6.43 -12.32 2.12
CA GLY A 138 5.55 -13.17 2.91
C GLY A 138 5.40 -12.78 4.38
N GLU A 139 6.18 -11.82 4.89
CA GLU A 139 6.15 -11.39 6.29
C GLU A 139 4.78 -10.80 6.69
N THR A 140 4.37 -11.07 7.92
CA THR A 140 3.22 -10.45 8.58
C THR A 140 3.50 -10.28 10.07
N LEU A 141 3.48 -9.02 10.54
CA LEU A 141 3.49 -8.66 11.96
C LEU A 141 2.04 -8.60 12.45
N THR A 142 1.73 -9.18 13.61
CA THR A 142 0.44 -9.03 14.29
C THR A 142 0.66 -8.37 15.64
N LEU A 143 -0.04 -7.24 15.87
CA LEU A 143 0.02 -6.48 17.11
C LEU A 143 -1.33 -6.54 17.84
N ASP A 144 -1.24 -6.77 19.15
CA ASP A 144 -2.33 -6.79 20.11
C ASP A 144 -2.68 -5.37 20.55
N LEU A 145 -3.91 -4.89 20.27
CA LEU A 145 -4.33 -3.52 20.58
C LEU A 145 -5.09 -3.46 21.92
N LYS A 146 -4.55 -2.72 22.89
CA LYS A 146 -4.98 -2.67 24.30
C LYS A 146 -5.27 -1.25 24.75
N LEU A 147 -6.17 -1.13 25.73
CA LEU A 147 -6.25 0.06 26.58
C LEU A 147 -5.11 0.04 27.63
N PRO A 148 -4.74 1.17 28.24
CA PRO A 148 -3.72 1.23 29.31
C PRO A 148 -4.06 0.39 30.56
N SER A 149 -5.32 -0.04 30.71
CA SER A 149 -5.76 -1.01 31.72
C SER A 149 -5.38 -2.47 31.41
N GLY A 150 -4.69 -2.74 30.29
CA GLY A 150 -4.37 -4.07 29.81
C GLY A 150 -5.52 -4.78 29.08
N ILE A 151 -6.74 -4.23 29.12
CA ILE A 151 -7.90 -4.75 28.37
C ILE A 151 -7.61 -4.66 26.88
N LYS A 152 -7.49 -5.79 26.21
CA LYS A 152 -7.33 -5.84 24.75
C LYS A 152 -8.67 -5.56 24.07
N ILE A 153 -8.65 -4.64 23.11
CA ILE A 153 -9.80 -4.11 22.36
C ILE A 153 -9.77 -4.50 20.87
N GLY A 154 -8.65 -5.05 20.39
CA GLY A 154 -8.53 -5.47 19.00
C GLY A 154 -7.16 -6.03 18.66
N ALA A 155 -6.85 -6.01 17.37
CA ALA A 155 -5.51 -6.27 16.85
C ALA A 155 -5.29 -5.51 15.53
N ALA A 156 -4.03 -5.19 15.26
CA ALA A 156 -3.55 -4.77 13.96
C ALA A 156 -2.74 -5.91 13.31
N SER A 157 -2.66 -5.94 11.99
CA SER A 157 -1.73 -6.80 11.27
C SER A 157 -1.17 -6.04 10.08
N TYR A 158 0.14 -6.11 9.90
CA TYR A 158 0.90 -5.42 8.86
C TYR A 158 1.66 -6.47 8.06
N ALA A 159 1.28 -6.67 6.80
CA ALA A 159 1.88 -7.65 5.90
C ALA A 159 2.72 -6.96 4.82
N VAL A 160 3.75 -7.65 4.34
CA VAL A 160 4.61 -7.20 3.25
C VAL A 160 4.72 -8.28 2.17
N ARG A 161 4.47 -7.92 0.92
CA ARG A 161 4.60 -8.82 -0.24
C ARG A 161 5.49 -8.18 -1.31
N ALA A 162 6.33 -8.98 -1.94
CA ALA A 162 7.05 -8.55 -3.14
C ALA A 162 6.06 -8.45 -4.31
N ALA A 163 6.07 -7.34 -5.02
CA ALA A 163 5.16 -7.05 -6.11
C ALA A 163 5.91 -6.42 -7.31
N GLN A 164 5.18 -6.16 -8.40
CA GLN A 164 5.68 -5.38 -9.52
C GLN A 164 4.63 -4.40 -10.03
N TYR A 165 5.06 -3.18 -10.32
CA TYR A 165 4.23 -2.14 -10.95
C TYR A 165 4.98 -1.56 -12.15
N ASP A 166 4.34 -1.54 -13.32
CA ASP A 166 4.95 -1.12 -14.60
C ASP A 166 6.34 -1.76 -14.87
N GLY A 167 6.46 -3.06 -14.56
CA GLY A 167 7.72 -3.83 -14.68
C GLY A 167 8.81 -3.50 -13.64
N ARG A 168 8.59 -2.54 -12.75
CA ARG A 168 9.50 -2.20 -11.64
C ARG A 168 9.21 -3.07 -10.41
N PRO A 169 10.23 -3.48 -9.63
CA PRO A 169 10.00 -4.18 -8.37
C PRO A 169 9.44 -3.24 -7.30
N THR A 170 8.29 -3.59 -6.73
CA THR A 170 7.63 -2.87 -5.64
C THR A 170 7.55 -3.71 -4.36
N TRP A 171 7.32 -3.04 -3.23
CA TRP A 171 6.78 -3.67 -2.04
C TRP A 171 5.32 -3.28 -1.90
N GLN A 172 4.46 -4.29 -1.73
CA GLN A 172 3.07 -4.11 -1.37
C GLN A 172 2.93 -4.28 0.14
N PHE A 173 2.52 -3.22 0.83
CA PHE A 173 2.15 -3.26 2.24
C PHE A 173 0.64 -3.42 2.36
N LYS A 174 0.17 -4.29 3.27
CA LYS A 174 -1.25 -4.37 3.64
C LYS A 174 -1.44 -4.19 5.14
N SER A 175 -2.44 -3.41 5.53
CA SER A 175 -2.89 -3.34 6.93
C SER A 175 -4.29 -3.93 7.10
N LEU A 176 -4.49 -4.61 8.23
CA LEU A 176 -5.80 -4.91 8.80
C LEU A 176 -5.80 -4.49 10.26
N VAL A 177 -6.37 -3.33 10.56
CA VAL A 177 -6.65 -2.87 11.92
C VAL A 177 -8.12 -3.17 12.22
N PHE A 178 -8.38 -3.91 13.30
CA PHE A 178 -9.74 -4.22 13.73
C PHE A 178 -9.80 -4.08 15.25
N ALA A 179 -10.35 -2.96 15.71
CA ALA A 179 -10.70 -2.64 17.10
C ALA A 179 -12.10 -1.98 17.11
N ASN A 180 -12.27 -0.81 17.76
CA ASN A 180 -13.51 -0.02 17.70
C ASN A 180 -13.90 0.37 16.26
N THR A 181 -12.89 0.62 15.42
CA THR A 181 -13.02 0.83 13.97
C THR A 181 -12.32 -0.33 13.26
N ILE A 182 -12.77 -0.63 12.04
CA ILE A 182 -12.09 -1.55 11.14
C ILE A 182 -11.52 -0.73 9.97
N SER A 183 -10.21 -0.82 9.79
CA SER A 183 -9.44 -0.14 8.75
C SER A 183 -8.64 -1.18 7.97
N LEU A 184 -8.69 -1.07 6.65
CA LEU A 184 -8.01 -1.96 5.71
C LEU A 184 -7.29 -1.08 4.70
N SER A 185 -6.04 -1.41 4.37
CA SER A 185 -5.25 -0.64 3.40
C SER A 185 -4.31 -1.53 2.61
N THR A 186 -4.03 -1.11 1.37
CA THR A 186 -2.98 -1.66 0.50
C THR A 186 -2.19 -0.50 -0.10
N THR A 187 -0.87 -0.52 0.02
CA THR A 187 0.04 0.51 -0.51
C THR A 187 1.15 -0.14 -1.30
N GLU A 188 1.27 0.22 -2.58
CA GLU A 188 2.40 -0.12 -3.45
C GLU A 188 3.47 0.98 -3.38
N VAL A 189 4.72 0.58 -3.13
CA VAL A 189 5.88 1.49 -3.08
C VAL A 189 7.04 0.95 -3.91
N GLU A 190 7.82 1.84 -4.52
CA GLU A 190 9.08 1.47 -5.18
C GLU A 190 10.04 0.78 -4.18
N SER A 191 10.49 -0.43 -4.51
CA SER A 191 11.18 -1.29 -3.53
C SER A 191 12.50 -0.72 -2.98
N SER A 192 13.19 0.12 -3.76
CA SER A 192 14.44 0.78 -3.38
C SER A 192 14.19 2.08 -2.61
N SER A 193 13.35 2.97 -3.13
CA SER A 193 13.17 4.36 -2.67
C SER A 193 12.07 4.55 -1.62
N MET A 194 11.14 3.60 -1.49
CA MET A 194 9.87 3.75 -0.77
C MET A 194 9.00 4.91 -1.31
N LYS A 195 9.21 5.38 -2.55
CA LYS A 195 8.26 6.33 -3.17
C LYS A 195 6.94 5.58 -3.43
N PRO A 196 5.78 6.04 -2.92
CA PRO A 196 4.51 5.38 -3.19
C PRO A 196 4.11 5.51 -4.67
N THR A 197 3.44 4.50 -5.21
CA THR A 197 2.91 4.50 -6.60
C THR A 197 1.38 4.43 -6.60
N HIS A 198 0.78 3.67 -5.68
CA HIS A 198 -0.66 3.53 -5.54
C HIS A 198 -1.04 3.16 -4.10
N ALA A 199 -2.16 3.66 -3.59
CA ALA A 199 -2.68 3.33 -2.27
C ALA A 199 -4.21 3.27 -2.23
N GLU A 200 -4.75 2.19 -1.68
CA GLU A 200 -6.16 2.09 -1.29
C GLU A 200 -6.28 2.05 0.24
N TRP A 201 -7.24 2.80 0.79
CA TRP A 201 -7.51 2.81 2.22
C TRP A 201 -9.01 2.89 2.49
N ILE A 202 -9.54 1.86 3.16
CA ILE A 202 -10.95 1.70 3.55
C ILE A 202 -11.03 1.81 5.08
N ILE A 203 -11.69 2.87 5.58
CA ILE A 203 -12.00 3.04 6.99
C ILE A 203 -13.52 2.88 7.18
N ARG A 204 -13.96 1.76 7.76
CA ARG A 204 -15.39 1.48 7.94
C ARG A 204 -16.02 2.51 8.89
N GLY A 205 -16.90 3.34 8.32
CA GLY A 205 -17.54 4.48 8.98
C GLY A 205 -17.15 5.84 8.39
N MET A 206 -15.98 5.95 7.74
CA MET A 206 -15.50 7.17 7.08
C MET A 206 -15.48 7.06 5.54
N GLY A 207 -15.29 5.86 4.97
CA GLY A 207 -15.37 5.60 3.53
C GLY A 207 -14.11 4.92 2.97
N GLN A 208 -13.95 5.02 1.65
CA GLN A 208 -12.78 4.54 0.90
C GLN A 208 -12.12 5.72 0.18
N THR A 209 -10.79 5.73 0.21
CA THR A 209 -9.93 6.58 -0.63
C THR A 209 -9.03 5.72 -1.50
N GLU A 210 -8.86 6.12 -2.75
CA GLU A 210 -7.90 5.56 -3.71
C GLU A 210 -6.95 6.70 -4.11
N THR A 211 -5.64 6.49 -4.05
CA THR A 211 -4.63 7.49 -4.41
C THR A 211 -3.66 6.89 -5.41
N THR A 212 -3.46 7.57 -6.55
CA THR A 212 -2.43 7.19 -7.53
C THR A 212 -1.35 8.27 -7.57
N TYR A 213 -0.08 7.86 -7.47
CA TYR A 213 1.07 8.74 -7.32
C TYR A 213 1.90 8.74 -8.61
N THR A 214 1.96 9.87 -9.31
CA THR A 214 2.71 10.01 -10.57
C THR A 214 3.35 11.39 -10.71
N GLY A 215 4.57 11.46 -11.23
CA GLY A 215 5.18 12.73 -11.70
C GLY A 215 5.25 13.88 -10.67
N GLY A 216 5.37 13.57 -9.37
CA GLY A 216 5.32 14.58 -8.29
C GLY A 216 3.91 14.99 -7.87
N ARG A 217 2.89 14.18 -8.16
CA ARG A 217 1.47 14.42 -7.83
C ARG A 217 0.82 13.21 -7.20
N ALA A 218 -0.17 13.46 -6.34
CA ALA A 218 -1.13 12.47 -5.86
C ALA A 218 -2.51 12.77 -6.45
N GLU A 219 -3.08 11.82 -7.20
CA GLU A 219 -4.46 11.84 -7.66
C GLU A 219 -5.34 11.06 -6.67
N LEU A 220 -6.01 11.80 -5.78
CA LEU A 220 -6.88 11.27 -4.74
C LEU A 220 -8.33 11.21 -5.22
N LYS A 221 -8.94 10.03 -5.14
CA LYS A 221 -10.37 9.78 -5.35
C LYS A 221 -11.00 9.33 -4.04
N ALA A 222 -12.26 9.71 -3.81
CA ALA A 222 -13.03 9.29 -2.65
C ALA A 222 -14.51 9.12 -3.02
N LYS A 223 -15.18 8.11 -2.46
CA LYS A 223 -16.54 7.73 -2.87
C LYS A 223 -17.55 8.88 -2.64
N GLY A 224 -18.07 9.45 -3.73
CA GLY A 224 -19.02 10.56 -3.71
C GLY A 224 -18.39 11.97 -3.66
N LEU A 225 -17.08 12.10 -3.89
CA LEU A 225 -16.38 13.38 -4.03
C LEU A 225 -15.70 13.46 -5.40
N GLU A 226 -15.56 14.68 -5.94
CA GLU A 226 -14.74 14.92 -7.14
C GLU A 226 -13.27 14.55 -6.89
N PRO A 227 -12.58 13.91 -7.85
CA PRO A 227 -11.15 13.65 -7.77
C PRO A 227 -10.32 14.92 -7.55
N ARG A 228 -9.21 14.78 -6.84
CA ARG A 228 -8.28 15.88 -6.52
C ARG A 228 -6.87 15.52 -6.96
N THR A 229 -6.22 16.43 -7.67
CA THR A 229 -4.77 16.40 -7.87
C THR A 229 -4.11 17.26 -6.80
N ILE A 230 -3.17 16.68 -6.05
CA ILE A 230 -2.35 17.37 -5.05
C ILE A 230 -0.91 17.37 -5.57
N GLU A 231 -0.29 18.54 -5.66
CA GLU A 231 1.14 18.68 -5.97
C GLU A 231 1.97 18.25 -4.74
N LEU A 232 3.02 17.44 -4.96
CA LEU A 232 3.92 16.93 -3.93
C LEU A 232 5.27 17.65 -4.04
N ALA A 233 5.75 18.23 -2.94
CA ALA A 233 7.03 18.95 -2.89
C ALA A 233 8.07 18.12 -2.10
N GLY A 234 9.17 17.74 -2.77
CA GLY A 234 10.08 16.69 -2.29
C GLY A 234 9.39 15.32 -2.24
N VAL A 235 10.02 14.31 -1.63
CA VAL A 235 9.30 13.06 -1.33
C VAL A 235 8.25 13.29 -0.26
N VAL A 236 7.08 12.76 -0.56
CA VAL A 236 5.96 12.55 0.35
C VAL A 236 5.65 11.05 0.32
N TYR A 237 5.63 10.44 1.50
CA TYR A 237 5.27 9.03 1.70
C TYR A 237 3.77 8.89 1.98
N ASP A 238 3.19 7.72 1.76
CA ASP A 238 1.82 7.45 2.22
C ASP A 238 1.77 7.25 3.76
N ASN A 239 0.62 7.50 4.37
CA ASN A 239 0.41 7.20 5.79
C ASN A 239 0.61 5.71 6.10
N GLU A 240 0.10 4.82 5.24
CA GLU A 240 0.00 3.39 5.53
C GLU A 240 1.31 2.63 5.33
N GLU A 241 2.27 3.19 4.58
CA GLU A 241 3.65 2.67 4.52
C GLU A 241 4.53 3.14 5.68
N SER A 242 4.16 4.22 6.38
CA SER A 242 5.07 4.96 7.27
C SER A 242 5.64 4.09 8.41
N LEU A 243 4.90 3.09 8.90
CA LEU A 243 5.40 2.15 9.91
C LEU A 243 6.48 1.19 9.39
N GLN A 244 6.47 0.87 8.09
CA GLN A 244 7.50 0.06 7.43
C GLN A 244 8.70 0.95 7.03
N LEU A 245 8.44 2.17 6.54
CA LEU A 245 9.48 3.17 6.25
C LEU A 245 10.42 3.41 7.44
N ILE A 246 9.88 3.54 8.67
CA ILE A 246 10.68 3.75 9.88
C ILE A 246 11.66 2.58 10.13
N ARG A 247 11.32 1.34 9.74
CA ARG A 247 12.21 0.18 9.85
C ARG A 247 13.45 0.33 8.95
N ARG A 248 13.34 1.09 7.86
CA ARG A 248 14.45 1.39 6.94
C ARG A 248 15.28 2.61 7.37
N LEU A 249 14.97 3.27 8.48
CA LEU A 249 15.81 4.33 9.04
C LEU A 249 16.93 3.71 9.91
N PRO A 250 18.07 4.39 10.10
CA PRO A 250 19.20 3.84 10.86
C PRO A 250 18.99 3.78 12.38
N LEU A 251 17.96 4.46 12.91
CA LEU A 251 17.48 4.45 14.31
C LEU A 251 18.53 4.57 15.45
N ALA A 252 19.76 4.99 15.14
CA ALA A 252 20.81 5.21 16.13
C ALA A 252 20.42 6.21 17.22
N ALA A 253 21.05 6.13 18.40
CA ALA A 253 20.76 7.01 19.52
C ALA A 253 20.93 8.50 19.14
N GLY A 254 19.91 9.32 19.37
CA GLY A 254 19.90 10.74 18.97
C GLY A 254 19.58 10.99 17.49
N PHE A 255 19.27 9.96 16.69
CA PHE A 255 18.76 10.14 15.33
C PHE A 255 17.48 10.98 15.33
N LYS A 256 17.40 11.95 14.41
CA LYS A 256 16.20 12.74 14.13
C LYS A 256 16.00 12.88 12.63
N LYS A 257 14.76 12.74 12.14
CA LYS A 257 14.37 13.07 10.76
C LYS A 257 12.93 13.58 10.75
N THR A 258 12.64 14.58 9.91
CA THR A 258 11.28 14.90 9.49
C THR A 258 11.00 14.20 8.17
N ILE A 259 9.84 13.56 8.05
CA ILE A 259 9.31 13.02 6.80
C ILE A 259 7.97 13.70 6.48
N ASN A 260 7.64 13.86 5.20
CA ASN A 260 6.33 14.35 4.77
C ASN A 260 5.43 13.15 4.50
N VAL A 261 4.20 13.16 5.04
CA VAL A 261 3.25 12.05 4.95
C VAL A 261 1.93 12.52 4.36
N PHE A 262 1.46 11.89 3.29
CA PHE A 262 0.17 12.14 2.66
C PHE A 262 -0.95 11.40 3.41
N VAL A 263 -1.95 12.13 3.88
CA VAL A 263 -3.08 11.57 4.64
C VAL A 263 -4.35 11.61 3.78
N ALA A 264 -4.54 10.56 2.97
CA ALA A 264 -5.66 10.43 2.03
C ALA A 264 -7.05 10.64 2.68
N PRO A 265 -7.41 10.03 3.83
CA PRO A 265 -8.73 10.21 4.46
C PRO A 265 -9.01 11.63 4.94
N ASN A 266 -7.97 12.44 5.17
CA ASN A 266 -8.10 13.87 5.51
C ASN A 266 -8.23 14.76 4.25
N GLY A 267 -8.50 14.17 3.09
CA GLY A 267 -8.67 14.88 1.82
C GLY A 267 -7.37 15.20 1.10
N GLY A 268 -6.29 14.48 1.40
CA GLY A 268 -4.98 14.59 0.75
C GLY A 268 -4.04 15.62 1.38
N VAL A 269 -4.13 15.83 2.70
CA VAL A 269 -3.26 16.76 3.42
C VAL A 269 -1.88 16.14 3.61
N ILE A 270 -0.83 16.88 3.23
CA ILE A 270 0.56 16.54 3.52
C ILE A 270 0.89 17.02 4.94
N VAL A 271 1.35 16.11 5.81
CA VAL A 271 1.68 16.37 7.21
C VAL A 271 3.17 16.13 7.45
N PRO A 272 3.93 17.11 8.00
CA PRO A 272 5.29 16.87 8.44
C PRO A 272 5.27 16.06 9.76
N VAL A 273 5.85 14.88 9.71
CA VAL A 273 5.99 13.95 10.84
C VAL A 273 7.44 13.96 11.32
N GLN A 274 7.65 14.33 12.57
CA GLN A 274 8.97 14.39 13.21
C GLN A 274 9.24 13.09 13.95
N LEU A 275 10.40 12.48 13.68
CA LEU A 275 10.87 11.23 14.30
C LEU A 275 12.12 11.52 15.11
N GLU A 276 12.18 11.04 16.36
CA GLU A 276 13.34 11.17 17.25
C GLU A 276 13.60 9.89 18.06
N VAL A 277 14.83 9.38 18.04
CA VAL A 277 15.24 8.26 18.90
C VAL A 277 15.61 8.80 20.29
N THR A 278 14.64 8.72 21.19
CA THR A 278 14.71 9.25 22.57
C THR A 278 15.44 8.35 23.57
N GLY A 279 15.70 7.09 23.22
CA GLY A 279 16.42 6.14 24.07
C GLY A 279 16.32 4.70 23.59
N ALA A 280 16.63 3.77 24.48
CA ALA A 280 16.44 2.33 24.28
C ALA A 280 15.70 1.72 25.48
N GLU A 281 14.89 0.69 25.23
CA GLU A 281 14.04 0.04 26.22
C GLU A 281 13.90 -1.45 25.89
N THR A 282 13.86 -2.34 26.89
CA THR A 282 13.61 -3.77 26.67
C THR A 282 12.12 -4.04 26.80
N ILE A 283 11.47 -4.48 25.72
CA ILE A 283 10.04 -4.78 25.67
C ILE A 283 9.84 -6.29 25.72
N GLN A 284 9.01 -6.74 26.66
CA GLN A 284 8.54 -8.12 26.75
C GLN A 284 7.07 -8.19 26.32
N CYS A 285 6.77 -9.02 25.33
CA CYS A 285 5.44 -9.19 24.75
C CYS A 285 5.17 -10.67 24.42
N ALA A 286 4.01 -10.98 23.83
CA ALA A 286 3.66 -12.37 23.52
C ALA A 286 4.52 -12.98 22.38
N ALA A 287 5.14 -12.14 21.53
CA ALA A 287 6.10 -12.58 20.52
C ALA A 287 7.53 -12.83 21.04
N GLY A 288 7.85 -12.44 22.30
CA GLY A 288 9.18 -12.63 22.89
C GLY A 288 9.66 -11.44 23.73
N THR A 289 10.97 -11.34 23.90
CA THR A 289 11.63 -10.20 24.56
C THR A 289 12.62 -9.56 23.60
N PHE A 290 12.51 -8.25 23.40
CA PHE A 290 13.25 -7.48 22.41
C PHE A 290 13.95 -6.30 23.08
N ALA A 291 15.21 -6.05 22.75
CA ALA A 291 15.79 -4.73 22.93
C ALA A 291 15.26 -3.82 21.82
N CYS A 292 14.81 -2.61 22.16
CA CYS A 292 14.16 -1.70 21.21
C CYS A 292 14.72 -0.27 21.27
N HIS A 293 14.81 0.37 20.11
CA HIS A 293 14.90 1.82 19.96
C HIS A 293 13.56 2.46 20.30
N LYS A 294 13.56 3.45 21.20
CA LYS A 294 12.36 4.21 21.60
C LYS A 294 12.21 5.46 20.73
N VAL A 295 11.38 5.35 19.70
CA VAL A 295 11.14 6.41 18.71
C VAL A 295 9.93 7.24 19.14
N LEU A 296 10.13 8.53 19.39
CA LEU A 296 9.06 9.50 19.52
C LEU A 296 8.67 9.96 18.11
N LEU A 297 7.38 9.85 17.79
CA LEU A 297 6.78 10.35 16.55
C LEU A 297 5.87 11.53 16.91
N THR A 298 6.08 12.70 16.30
CA THR A 298 5.28 13.91 16.57
C THR A 298 4.69 14.48 15.28
N LEU A 299 3.37 14.66 15.26
CA LEU A 299 2.60 15.23 14.16
C LEU A 299 1.46 16.11 14.68
N CYS A 300 1.16 17.21 14.00
CA CYS A 300 0.04 18.11 14.33
C CYS A 300 -0.05 18.56 15.81
N GLY A 301 1.10 18.69 16.49
CA GLY A 301 1.16 19.04 17.92
C GLY A 301 0.83 17.89 18.89
N THR A 302 0.68 16.66 18.38
CA THR A 302 0.48 15.44 19.16
C THR A 302 1.68 14.52 19.02
N SER A 303 1.98 13.74 20.07
CA SER A 303 3.09 12.77 20.05
C SER A 303 2.59 11.35 20.32
N GLN A 304 3.26 10.39 19.69
CA GLN A 304 3.09 8.95 19.82
C GLN A 304 4.46 8.34 20.13
N THR A 305 4.50 7.18 20.78
CA THR A 305 5.77 6.47 21.01
C THR A 305 5.74 5.12 20.30
N LEU A 306 6.83 4.77 19.64
CA LEU A 306 7.03 3.53 18.91
C LEU A 306 8.30 2.84 19.45
N TRP A 307 8.31 1.51 19.46
CA TRP A 307 9.46 0.71 19.85
C TRP A 307 9.78 -0.27 18.73
N TYR A 308 10.89 -0.02 18.03
CA TYR A 308 11.41 -0.88 16.98
C TYR A 308 12.60 -1.67 17.52
N SER A 309 12.72 -2.96 17.20
CA SER A 309 13.83 -3.78 17.71
C SER A 309 15.20 -3.27 17.27
N THR A 310 16.24 -3.50 18.07
CA THR A 310 17.63 -3.07 17.78
C THR A 310 18.42 -4.06 16.91
N ASP A 311 17.75 -5.08 16.37
CA ASP A 311 18.32 -6.02 15.42
C ASP A 311 18.05 -5.59 13.98
N ALA A 312 18.70 -6.23 13.01
CA ALA A 312 18.63 -5.85 11.60
C ALA A 312 17.23 -5.97 10.95
N THR A 313 16.21 -6.52 11.62
CA THR A 313 14.82 -6.52 11.14
C THR A 313 14.08 -5.22 11.43
N HIS A 314 14.59 -4.40 12.38
CA HIS A 314 13.90 -3.26 12.99
C HIS A 314 12.38 -3.54 13.13
N THR A 315 12.01 -4.62 13.81
CA THR A 315 10.59 -5.04 13.91
C THR A 315 9.83 -4.09 14.83
N LEU A 316 8.62 -3.65 14.44
CA LEU A 316 7.73 -2.88 15.34
C LEU A 316 7.23 -3.78 16.47
N VAL A 317 7.79 -3.62 17.67
CA VAL A 317 7.48 -4.44 18.85
C VAL A 317 6.35 -3.85 19.69
N LYS A 318 6.28 -2.52 19.80
CA LYS A 318 5.23 -1.82 20.57
C LYS A 318 4.94 -0.44 19.99
N PHE A 319 3.72 0.06 20.20
CA PHE A 319 3.40 1.48 20.06
C PHE A 319 2.43 1.96 21.16
N GLU A 320 2.44 3.26 21.42
CA GLU A 320 1.49 3.98 22.28
C GLU A 320 1.02 5.24 21.55
N ALA A 321 -0.25 5.25 21.13
CA ALA A 321 -0.85 6.29 20.30
C ALA A 321 -2.33 6.47 20.63
N ALA A 322 -2.80 7.72 20.75
CA ALA A 322 -4.22 8.08 20.94
C ALA A 322 -4.96 7.31 22.08
N GLY A 323 -4.24 6.93 23.15
CA GLY A 323 -4.81 6.14 24.26
C GLY A 323 -4.91 4.63 24.01
N VAL A 324 -4.30 4.12 22.94
CA VAL A 324 -4.19 2.69 22.61
C VAL A 324 -2.72 2.27 22.67
N ILE A 325 -2.47 1.10 23.23
CA ILE A 325 -1.17 0.42 23.22
C ILE A 325 -1.23 -0.74 22.23
N GLY A 326 -0.36 -0.76 21.22
CA GLY A 326 -0.15 -1.93 20.36
C GLY A 326 1.07 -2.71 20.83
N GLU A 327 0.98 -4.04 20.97
CA GLU A 327 2.12 -4.89 21.38
C GLU A 327 2.23 -6.13 20.48
N LEU A 328 3.43 -6.43 19.96
CA LEU A 328 3.64 -7.55 19.05
C LEU A 328 3.29 -8.90 19.70
N SER A 329 2.41 -9.65 19.04
CA SER A 329 1.93 -10.96 19.51
C SER A 329 2.25 -12.11 18.56
N ALA A 330 2.52 -11.83 17.28
CA ALA A 330 3.13 -12.80 16.37
C ALA A 330 3.96 -12.12 15.27
N ILE A 331 5.02 -12.80 14.84
CA ILE A 331 5.63 -12.64 13.53
C ILE A 331 5.32 -13.92 12.76
N LYS A 332 4.83 -13.80 11.53
CA LYS A 332 4.57 -14.93 10.62
C LYS A 332 5.20 -14.68 9.26
N ARG A 333 5.41 -15.78 8.53
CA ARG A 333 5.69 -15.76 7.10
C ARG A 333 4.83 -16.81 6.41
N SER A 334 4.08 -16.40 5.39
CA SER A 334 3.42 -17.28 4.44
C SER A 334 4.07 -17.09 3.08
N GLY A 335 4.09 -18.10 2.19
CA GLY A 335 4.44 -17.82 0.80
C GLY A 335 3.41 -16.87 0.14
N PRO A 336 3.76 -16.17 -0.95
CA PRO A 336 2.75 -15.55 -1.80
C PRO A 336 1.72 -16.60 -2.22
N ASP A 337 0.47 -16.18 -2.29
CA ASP A 337 -0.70 -16.96 -2.70
C ASP A 337 -0.96 -18.27 -1.93
N GLN A 338 -0.40 -18.44 -0.73
CA GLN A 338 -0.65 -19.61 0.11
C GLN A 338 -1.92 -19.44 0.97
N PRO A 339 -2.93 -20.34 0.83
CA PRO A 339 -4.08 -20.36 1.72
C PRO A 339 -3.67 -20.66 3.16
N THR A 340 -4.19 -19.90 4.13
CA THR A 340 -3.77 -19.99 5.53
C THR A 340 -4.72 -20.88 6.35
N PRO A 341 -4.27 -22.05 6.86
CA PRO A 341 -5.10 -22.91 7.71
C PRO A 341 -5.31 -22.29 9.10
N LEU A 342 -6.54 -22.41 9.61
CA LEU A 342 -7.00 -21.85 10.88
C LEU A 342 -7.75 -22.94 11.66
N HIS A 343 -7.57 -22.98 12.98
CA HIS A 343 -8.04 -24.06 13.85
C HIS A 343 -8.50 -23.51 15.20
N GLU A 344 -9.73 -23.87 15.60
CA GLU A 344 -10.29 -23.62 16.92
C GLU A 344 -10.06 -24.89 17.78
N PRO A 345 -9.14 -24.87 18.76
CA PRO A 345 -8.74 -26.09 19.46
C PRO A 345 -9.78 -26.60 20.46
N THR A 346 -10.67 -25.73 20.95
CA THR A 346 -11.63 -25.95 22.05
C THR A 346 -12.94 -26.55 21.56
N LEU A 347 -13.46 -26.02 20.46
CA LEU A 347 -14.66 -26.49 19.74
C LEU A 347 -14.32 -27.52 18.66
N GLY A 348 -13.04 -27.63 18.30
CA GLY A 348 -12.51 -28.69 17.46
C GLY A 348 -12.49 -28.42 15.97
N TYR A 349 -13.06 -27.31 15.48
CA TYR A 349 -13.17 -27.04 14.04
C TYR A 349 -11.92 -26.40 13.43
N SER A 350 -11.80 -26.51 12.11
CA SER A 350 -10.77 -25.87 11.29
C SER A 350 -11.36 -25.40 9.96
N PHE A 351 -10.70 -24.46 9.32
CA PHE A 351 -11.02 -23.96 7.99
C PHE A 351 -9.77 -23.34 7.37
N VAL A 352 -9.84 -22.88 6.13
CA VAL A 352 -8.73 -22.30 5.39
C VAL A 352 -9.13 -20.92 4.89
N ALA A 353 -8.36 -19.90 5.27
CA ALA A 353 -8.43 -18.60 4.62
C ALA A 353 -7.87 -18.72 3.19
N PRO A 354 -8.53 -18.14 2.17
CA PRO A 354 -8.00 -18.10 0.80
C PRO A 354 -6.59 -17.51 0.68
N ALA A 355 -5.97 -17.72 -0.49
CA ALA A 355 -4.73 -17.08 -0.89
C ALA A 355 -4.81 -15.55 -0.73
N GLY A 356 -3.69 -14.89 -0.37
CA GLY A 356 -3.60 -13.42 -0.26
C GLY A 356 -4.36 -12.76 0.91
N TRP A 357 -5.29 -13.46 1.56
CA TRP A 357 -6.13 -12.92 2.64
C TRP A 357 -5.37 -12.72 3.96
N LEU A 358 -5.70 -11.66 4.69
CA LEU A 358 -5.22 -11.46 6.06
C LEU A 358 -6.18 -12.11 7.04
N ALA A 359 -5.68 -12.95 7.96
CA ALA A 359 -6.51 -13.66 8.92
C ALA A 359 -5.93 -13.64 10.34
N ARG A 360 -6.77 -13.31 11.33
CA ARG A 360 -6.39 -13.28 12.75
C ARG A 360 -7.43 -13.96 13.66
N PRO A 361 -7.03 -14.47 14.84
CA PRO A 361 -7.94 -14.63 15.96
C PRO A 361 -8.63 -13.30 16.26
N GLY A 362 -9.96 -13.32 16.29
CA GLY A 362 -10.85 -12.17 16.44
C GLY A 362 -10.98 -11.67 17.88
N ASN A 363 -11.09 -12.61 18.84
CA ASN A 363 -11.66 -12.39 20.18
C ASN A 363 -10.64 -12.48 21.34
N LEU A 364 -11.03 -11.94 22.50
CA LEU A 364 -10.10 -11.43 23.52
C LEU A 364 -10.47 -11.66 24.99
N ALA A 365 -11.71 -12.03 25.26
CA ALA A 365 -12.14 -12.60 26.55
C ALA A 365 -13.17 -13.72 26.37
N ALA A 366 -13.40 -14.16 25.13
CA ALA A 366 -14.41 -15.16 24.81
C ALA A 366 -13.94 -16.58 25.13
N LYS A 367 -14.93 -17.42 25.46
CA LYS A 367 -14.82 -18.85 25.77
C LYS A 367 -14.26 -19.69 24.61
N TYR A 368 -14.35 -19.18 23.37
CA TYR A 368 -13.95 -19.83 22.11
C TYR A 368 -13.36 -18.80 21.13
N THR A 369 -12.50 -19.23 20.20
CA THR A 369 -11.81 -18.35 19.25
C THR A 369 -12.68 -17.99 18.05
N THR A 370 -13.29 -16.80 18.07
CA THR A 370 -13.70 -16.12 16.82
C THR A 370 -12.48 -15.87 15.94
N PHE A 371 -12.63 -15.85 14.62
CA PHE A 371 -11.61 -15.40 13.67
C PHE A 371 -12.14 -14.24 12.82
N ASN A 372 -11.29 -13.25 12.58
CA ASN A 372 -11.59 -12.11 11.73
C ASN A 372 -10.61 -12.13 10.56
N LEU A 373 -11.13 -12.00 9.35
CA LEU A 373 -10.37 -12.00 8.10
C LEU A 373 -10.68 -10.74 7.28
N ALA A 374 -9.73 -10.36 6.45
CA ALA A 374 -9.94 -9.48 5.31
C ALA A 374 -9.68 -10.27 4.02
N ASP A 375 -10.43 -9.93 2.97
CA ASP A 375 -10.09 -10.32 1.61
C ASP A 375 -8.78 -9.67 1.14
N GLU A 376 -8.26 -10.15 0.02
CA GLU A 376 -7.01 -9.67 -0.55
C GLU A 376 -7.02 -8.17 -0.89
N ALA A 377 -8.16 -7.61 -1.29
CA ALA A 377 -8.33 -6.19 -1.62
C ALA A 377 -8.83 -5.35 -0.43
N GLY A 378 -9.09 -5.94 0.74
CA GLY A 378 -9.63 -5.23 1.91
C GLY A 378 -11.07 -4.73 1.77
N THR A 379 -11.79 -5.10 0.72
CA THR A 379 -13.19 -4.69 0.44
C THR A 379 -14.20 -5.36 1.39
N ALA A 380 -13.84 -6.49 1.97
CA ALA A 380 -14.68 -7.37 2.76
C ALA A 380 -14.03 -7.71 4.11
N VAL A 381 -14.86 -7.81 5.15
CA VAL A 381 -14.41 -8.30 6.46
C VAL A 381 -15.27 -9.50 6.84
N ILE A 382 -14.62 -10.64 7.05
CA ILE A 382 -15.27 -11.93 7.28
C ILE A 382 -15.03 -12.36 8.73
N THR A 383 -16.11 -12.60 9.46
CA THR A 383 -16.08 -13.16 10.81
C THR A 383 -16.46 -14.63 10.76
N VAL A 384 -15.60 -15.52 11.26
CA VAL A 384 -15.87 -16.96 11.41
C VAL A 384 -15.98 -17.27 12.89
N SER A 385 -17.09 -17.88 13.29
CA SER A 385 -17.40 -18.17 14.70
C SER A 385 -18.20 -19.46 14.85
N ALA A 386 -18.08 -20.09 16.01
CA ALA A 386 -19.03 -21.08 16.46
C ALA A 386 -19.23 -21.01 17.99
N THR A 387 -20.39 -21.50 18.43
CA THR A 387 -20.80 -21.60 19.84
C THR A 387 -21.52 -22.93 20.02
N PRO A 388 -21.27 -23.74 21.08
CA PRO A 388 -21.98 -24.99 21.31
C PRO A 388 -23.50 -24.81 21.37
N GLN A 389 -24.25 -25.71 20.73
CA GLN A 389 -25.71 -25.69 20.66
C GLN A 389 -26.38 -25.72 22.04
N LYS A 390 -25.72 -26.36 23.02
CA LYS A 390 -26.14 -26.38 24.44
C LYS A 390 -26.09 -25.02 25.15
N ASP A 391 -25.37 -24.04 24.60
CA ASP A 391 -25.30 -22.68 25.12
C ASP A 391 -26.48 -21.81 24.57
N PHE A 392 -27.39 -22.39 23.76
CA PHE A 392 -28.65 -21.81 23.24
C PHE A 392 -29.89 -22.51 23.82
N ALA A 393 -31.09 -21.92 23.64
CA ALA A 393 -32.35 -22.60 23.96
C ALA A 393 -32.73 -23.65 22.89
N PRO A 394 -33.39 -24.78 23.24
CA PRO A 394 -33.62 -25.89 22.32
C PRO A 394 -34.32 -25.50 21.02
N GLU A 395 -35.31 -24.61 21.08
CA GLU A 395 -36.05 -24.11 19.92
C GLU A 395 -35.20 -23.24 18.97
N GLN A 396 -34.15 -22.59 19.48
CA GLN A 396 -33.22 -21.77 18.69
C GLN A 396 -32.27 -22.62 17.85
N VAL A 397 -32.03 -23.88 18.22
CA VAL A 397 -31.15 -24.82 17.52
C VAL A 397 -31.89 -26.06 17.00
N ALA A 398 -33.23 -26.06 17.04
CA ALA A 398 -34.06 -27.15 16.54
C ALA A 398 -33.96 -27.37 15.01
N SER A 399 -33.46 -26.39 14.27
CA SER A 399 -33.09 -26.51 12.85
C SER A 399 -32.11 -25.40 12.46
N VAL A 400 -31.41 -25.59 11.33
CA VAL A 400 -30.54 -24.56 10.74
C VAL A 400 -31.32 -23.26 10.47
N ARG A 401 -32.59 -23.36 10.06
CA ARG A 401 -33.47 -22.22 9.83
C ARG A 401 -33.79 -21.47 11.13
N ALA A 402 -34.17 -22.19 12.19
CA ALA A 402 -34.44 -21.58 13.50
C ALA A 402 -33.20 -20.87 14.07
N TYR A 403 -32.01 -21.46 13.88
CA TYR A 403 -30.74 -20.82 14.27
C TYR A 403 -30.44 -19.57 13.44
N ALA A 404 -30.63 -19.63 12.13
CA ALA A 404 -30.46 -18.48 11.25
C ALA A 404 -31.43 -17.34 11.62
N ASP A 405 -32.73 -17.63 11.86
CA ASP A 405 -33.72 -16.64 12.27
C ASP A 405 -33.41 -16.06 13.67
N HIS A 406 -32.88 -16.85 14.59
CA HIS A 406 -32.38 -16.37 15.89
C HIS A 406 -31.20 -15.40 15.72
N GLN A 407 -30.20 -15.74 14.91
CA GLN A 407 -29.06 -14.87 14.62
C GLN A 407 -29.49 -13.57 13.90
N VAL A 408 -30.47 -13.64 12.99
CA VAL A 408 -31.07 -12.48 12.33
C VAL A 408 -31.82 -11.58 13.33
N ALA A 409 -32.55 -12.18 14.27
CA ALA A 409 -33.22 -11.43 15.34
C ALA A 409 -32.22 -10.75 16.30
N MET A 410 -31.08 -11.39 16.59
CA MET A 410 -29.98 -10.75 17.32
C MET A 410 -29.33 -9.60 16.52
N GLY A 411 -29.08 -9.80 15.21
CA GLY A 411 -28.51 -8.76 14.34
C GLY A 411 -29.29 -7.45 14.37
N LYS A 412 -30.63 -7.54 14.37
CA LYS A 412 -31.56 -6.40 14.50
C LYS A 412 -31.49 -5.66 15.85
N GLN A 413 -30.94 -6.27 16.90
CA GLN A 413 -30.75 -5.59 18.20
C GLN A 413 -29.47 -4.73 18.23
N PHE A 414 -28.45 -5.08 17.44
CA PHE A 414 -27.14 -4.41 17.45
C PHE A 414 -26.90 -3.50 16.23
N THR A 415 -27.64 -3.67 15.14
CA THR A 415 -27.55 -2.84 13.94
C THR A 415 -28.95 -2.32 13.55
N PRO A 416 -29.18 -0.99 13.48
CA PRO A 416 -30.50 -0.41 13.24
C PRO A 416 -31.18 -0.80 11.92
N VAL A 417 -30.39 -1.16 10.90
CA VAL A 417 -30.88 -1.74 9.65
C VAL A 417 -30.20 -3.09 9.47
N PHE A 418 -30.96 -4.16 9.75
CA PHE A 418 -30.54 -5.54 9.49
C PHE A 418 -31.69 -6.30 8.83
N GLU A 419 -31.83 -6.15 7.51
CA GLU A 419 -32.99 -6.64 6.77
C GLU A 419 -32.58 -7.70 5.74
N VAL A 420 -32.96 -8.95 6.00
CA VAL A 420 -32.67 -10.08 5.11
C VAL A 420 -33.52 -9.99 3.85
N HIS A 421 -32.87 -10.03 2.68
CA HIS A 421 -33.54 -10.09 1.39
C HIS A 421 -34.29 -11.43 1.26
N PRO A 422 -35.64 -11.45 1.12
CA PRO A 422 -36.42 -12.69 1.20
C PRO A 422 -36.00 -13.78 0.20
N ASP A 423 -35.62 -13.39 -1.02
CA ASP A 423 -35.23 -14.32 -2.10
C ASP A 423 -33.74 -14.68 -2.07
N SER A 424 -32.98 -14.23 -1.06
CA SER A 424 -31.53 -14.49 -0.94
C SER A 424 -31.17 -15.79 -0.23
N TRP A 425 -32.14 -16.47 0.39
CA TRP A 425 -31.90 -17.73 1.11
C TRP A 425 -31.51 -18.84 0.14
N LYS A 426 -30.32 -19.40 0.34
CA LYS A 426 -29.76 -20.50 -0.45
C LYS A 426 -29.28 -21.62 0.46
N GLU A 427 -29.60 -22.86 0.10
CA GLU A 427 -29.04 -24.05 0.73
C GLU A 427 -27.57 -24.23 0.32
N THR A 428 -26.74 -24.66 1.26
CA THR A 428 -25.33 -25.02 1.06
C THR A 428 -24.92 -26.06 2.11
N THR A 429 -23.62 -26.36 2.25
CA THR A 429 -23.12 -27.21 3.33
C THR A 429 -21.92 -26.59 4.05
N VAL A 430 -21.77 -26.91 5.33
CA VAL A 430 -20.62 -26.55 6.18
C VAL A 430 -20.20 -27.82 6.91
N GLY A 431 -18.95 -28.26 6.75
CA GLY A 431 -18.49 -29.54 7.32
C GLY A 431 -19.27 -30.78 6.82
N GLY A 432 -19.90 -30.68 5.64
CA GLY A 432 -20.78 -31.72 5.10
C GLY A 432 -22.20 -31.75 5.68
N GLN A 433 -22.51 -30.93 6.69
CA GLN A 433 -23.87 -30.78 7.24
C GLN A 433 -24.66 -29.70 6.47
N PRO A 434 -26.01 -29.78 6.44
CA PRO A 434 -26.85 -28.74 5.83
C PRO A 434 -26.59 -27.36 6.44
N ALA A 435 -26.58 -26.35 5.57
CA ALA A 435 -26.35 -24.96 5.93
C ALA A 435 -27.24 -24.02 5.10
N LEU A 436 -27.49 -22.81 5.62
CA LEU A 436 -28.25 -21.77 4.94
C LEU A 436 -27.41 -20.50 4.83
N THR A 437 -27.27 -19.98 3.60
CA THR A 437 -26.72 -18.65 3.33
C THR A 437 -27.84 -17.66 3.02
N CYS A 438 -27.75 -16.43 3.52
CA CYS A 438 -28.61 -15.32 3.12
C CYS A 438 -27.80 -14.03 2.91
N VAL A 439 -28.42 -13.04 2.26
CA VAL A 439 -27.92 -11.66 2.15
C VAL A 439 -28.87 -10.74 2.93
N ALA A 440 -28.31 -9.84 3.72
CA ALA A 440 -29.06 -8.80 4.41
C ALA A 440 -28.46 -7.42 4.16
N ASP A 441 -29.32 -6.39 4.06
CA ASP A 441 -28.88 -5.01 4.22
C ASP A 441 -28.40 -4.82 5.66
N HIS A 442 -27.13 -4.42 5.82
CA HIS A 442 -26.50 -4.11 7.09
C HIS A 442 -26.00 -2.67 7.06
N ALA A 443 -26.85 -1.74 7.54
CA ALA A 443 -26.53 -0.31 7.57
C ALA A 443 -26.45 0.25 9.00
N ARG A 444 -25.41 1.04 9.23
CA ARG A 444 -25.24 1.93 10.39
C ARG A 444 -24.91 3.31 9.81
N PRO A 445 -25.86 4.24 9.70
CA PRO A 445 -25.64 5.51 9.00
C PRO A 445 -24.34 6.19 9.43
N PRO A 446 -23.43 6.56 8.51
CA PRO A 446 -23.61 6.62 7.04
C PRO A 446 -23.36 5.30 6.27
N MET A 447 -22.80 4.25 6.89
CA MET A 447 -22.45 2.99 6.21
C MET A 447 -23.69 2.27 5.65
N LYS A 448 -23.60 1.82 4.40
CA LYS A 448 -24.54 0.88 3.76
C LYS A 448 -23.75 -0.30 3.20
N ASN A 449 -23.69 -1.40 3.96
CA ASN A 449 -23.04 -2.64 3.56
C ASN A 449 -24.06 -3.75 3.38
N LEU A 450 -23.67 -4.80 2.67
CA LEU A 450 -24.36 -6.09 2.72
C LEU A 450 -23.67 -6.99 3.74
N ALA A 451 -24.47 -7.72 4.51
CA ALA A 451 -24.03 -8.85 5.31
C ALA A 451 -24.43 -10.14 4.60
N VAL A 452 -23.45 -10.85 4.03
CA VAL A 452 -23.64 -12.25 3.61
C VAL A 452 -23.41 -13.10 4.85
N SER A 453 -24.38 -13.91 5.25
CA SER A 453 -24.24 -14.77 6.44
C SER A 453 -24.61 -16.21 6.11
N THR A 454 -23.77 -17.14 6.54
CA THR A 454 -23.94 -18.58 6.39
C THR A 454 -24.01 -19.22 7.78
N TYR A 455 -25.10 -19.94 8.01
CA TYR A 455 -25.46 -20.55 9.28
C TYR A 455 -25.51 -22.06 9.14
N ALA A 456 -24.95 -22.79 10.10
CA ALA A 456 -24.98 -24.25 10.12
C ALA A 456 -25.01 -24.81 11.55
N LEU A 457 -25.45 -26.07 11.68
CA LEU A 457 -25.40 -26.84 12.92
C LEU A 457 -24.51 -28.06 12.68
N VAL A 458 -23.31 -28.06 13.26
CA VAL A 458 -22.24 -29.02 12.97
C VAL A 458 -21.69 -29.61 14.26
N ASP A 459 -21.84 -30.90 14.46
CA ASP A 459 -21.28 -31.70 15.57
C ASP A 459 -21.44 -31.08 16.98
N GLY A 460 -22.65 -30.60 17.27
CA GLY A 460 -22.97 -29.97 18.55
C GLY A 460 -22.56 -28.50 18.66
N ASN A 461 -21.97 -27.91 17.62
CA ASN A 461 -21.72 -26.48 17.47
C ASN A 461 -22.75 -25.81 16.55
N ALA A 462 -23.10 -24.56 16.84
CA ALA A 462 -23.82 -23.66 15.94
C ALA A 462 -22.80 -22.69 15.34
N VAL A 463 -22.70 -22.69 14.01
CA VAL A 463 -21.62 -22.04 13.24
C VAL A 463 -22.19 -20.84 12.50
N CYS A 464 -21.55 -19.68 12.65
CA CYS A 464 -21.90 -18.44 11.98
C CYS A 464 -20.67 -17.87 11.27
N ILE A 465 -20.75 -17.83 9.94
CA ILE A 465 -19.77 -17.19 9.06
C ILE A 465 -20.47 -15.97 8.46
N THR A 466 -19.93 -14.76 8.65
CA THR A 466 -20.55 -13.53 8.13
C THR A 466 -19.50 -12.64 7.47
N ALA A 467 -19.74 -12.28 6.21
CA ALA A 467 -18.96 -11.27 5.48
C ALA A 467 -19.70 -9.94 5.39
N TYR A 468 -19.03 -8.85 5.75
CA TYR A 468 -19.48 -7.48 5.57
C TYR A 468 -18.76 -6.85 4.38
N VAL A 469 -19.50 -6.50 3.32
CA VAL A 469 -18.95 -6.04 2.03
C VAL A 469 -19.77 -4.87 1.48
N ASP A 470 -19.20 -4.02 0.63
CA ASP A 470 -19.97 -3.02 -0.13
C ASP A 470 -20.76 -3.71 -1.27
N PRO A 471 -21.96 -3.23 -1.65
CA PRO A 471 -22.81 -3.93 -2.62
C PRO A 471 -22.15 -4.23 -3.96
N GLU A 472 -21.32 -3.32 -4.46
CA GLU A 472 -20.56 -3.48 -5.72
C GLU A 472 -19.51 -4.61 -5.67
N ASN A 473 -18.98 -4.93 -4.49
CA ASN A 473 -17.89 -5.90 -4.32
C ASN A 473 -18.39 -7.32 -3.95
N LEU A 474 -19.70 -7.49 -3.77
CA LEU A 474 -20.30 -8.77 -3.35
C LEU A 474 -20.02 -9.91 -4.34
N GLU A 475 -20.25 -9.71 -5.63
CA GLU A 475 -20.08 -10.80 -6.61
C GLU A 475 -18.61 -11.21 -6.80
N ALA A 476 -17.67 -10.27 -6.64
CA ALA A 476 -16.23 -10.55 -6.64
C ALA A 476 -15.79 -11.35 -5.40
N LEU A 477 -16.44 -11.12 -4.25
CA LEU A 477 -16.15 -11.83 -3.01
C LEU A 477 -16.60 -13.30 -3.02
N ARG A 478 -17.72 -13.63 -3.70
CA ARG A 478 -18.40 -14.94 -3.59
C ARG A 478 -17.46 -16.15 -3.74
N PRO A 479 -16.60 -16.27 -4.77
CA PRO A 479 -15.83 -17.50 -4.97
C PRO A 479 -14.90 -17.81 -3.80
N ASN A 480 -14.31 -16.78 -3.19
CA ASN A 480 -13.42 -16.91 -2.04
C ASN A 480 -14.19 -17.14 -0.73
N TYR A 481 -15.37 -16.53 -0.57
CA TYR A 481 -16.26 -16.77 0.57
C TYR A 481 -16.83 -18.21 0.56
N ASP A 482 -17.27 -18.69 -0.60
CA ASP A 482 -17.78 -20.05 -0.78
C ASP A 482 -16.65 -21.09 -0.64
N ALA A 483 -15.43 -20.78 -1.10
CA ALA A 483 -14.25 -21.63 -0.85
C ALA A 483 -13.87 -21.71 0.64
N LEU A 484 -13.96 -20.60 1.38
CA LEU A 484 -13.76 -20.57 2.83
C LEU A 484 -14.80 -21.45 3.54
N ILE A 485 -16.07 -21.38 3.13
CA ILE A 485 -17.15 -22.25 3.63
C ILE A 485 -16.87 -23.74 3.34
N ALA A 486 -16.55 -24.07 2.09
CA ALA A 486 -16.27 -25.44 1.67
C ALA A 486 -15.00 -26.03 2.35
N SER A 487 -14.09 -25.18 2.83
CA SER A 487 -12.91 -25.60 3.58
C SER A 487 -13.17 -26.01 5.04
N TYR A 488 -14.36 -25.69 5.58
CA TYR A 488 -14.70 -25.91 6.98
C TYR A 488 -14.78 -27.41 7.31
N LYS A 489 -14.09 -27.82 8.37
CA LYS A 489 -14.04 -29.18 8.90
C LYS A 489 -14.19 -29.17 10.41
N SER A 490 -15.12 -29.97 10.91
CA SER A 490 -15.21 -30.33 12.32
C SER A 490 -14.38 -31.61 12.60
N LYS A 491 -14.38 -32.12 13.84
CA LYS A 491 -13.56 -33.25 14.33
C LYS A 491 -14.36 -34.52 14.56
#